data_AF-A0AA46YKT4-F1
#
_entry.id   AF-A0AA46YKT4-F1
#
_cell.length_a   1.000
_cell.length_b   1.000
_cell.length_c   1.000
_cell.angle_alpha   90.00
_cell.angle_beta   90.00
_cell.angle_gamma   90.00
#
_symmetry.space_group_name_H-M   'P 1'
#
loop_
_entity.id
_entity.type
_entity.pdbx_description
1 polymer ?
#
loop_
_entity_poly.entity_id
_entity_poly.type
_entity_poly.pdbx_seq_one_letter_code
_entity_poly.pdbx_strand_id
1 'polypeptide(L)'
;MSAARRVHLYDLGLAVVTCLVGGAAALGTWLVDPDGALVIVGRNIVGFAAVVLILARLVGVVAAPAILATYLVLCAVAGGSRDDHGPLWSWPVSQSGDVAALVIALGLMVIAAILWVASPPRREYGVLPIS
;
A
#
# COMPACT_ATOMS: atom_id res chain seq x y z
N MET A 1 -12.15 -28.15 5.93
CA MET A 1 -12.08 -26.78 5.35
C MET A 1 -11.85 -26.87 3.86
N SER A 2 -12.63 -26.16 3.03
CA SER A 2 -12.42 -26.13 1.57
C SER A 2 -11.11 -25.43 1.20
N ALA A 3 -10.50 -25.79 0.07
CA ALA A 3 -9.25 -25.19 -0.41
C ALA A 3 -9.36 -23.66 -0.55
N ALA A 4 -10.47 -23.18 -1.11
CA ALA A 4 -10.77 -21.76 -1.25
C ALA A 4 -10.77 -21.00 0.09
N ARG A 5 -11.25 -21.62 1.18
CA ARG A 5 -11.23 -21.02 2.52
C ARG A 5 -9.82 -20.91 3.10
N ARG A 6 -8.94 -21.87 2.82
CA ARG A 6 -7.54 -21.82 3.27
C ARG A 6 -6.75 -20.72 2.56
N VAL A 7 -6.91 -20.62 1.25
CA VAL A 7 -6.23 -19.58 0.46
C VAL A 7 -6.70 -18.19 0.89
N HIS A 8 -8.00 -18.01 1.10
CA HIS A 8 -8.53 -16.75 1.61
C HIS A 8 -7.95 -16.34 2.97
N LEU A 9 -7.84 -17.28 3.91
CA LEU A 9 -7.26 -17.01 5.23
C LEU A 9 -5.77 -16.68 5.13
N TYR A 10 -5.05 -17.32 4.21
CA TYR A 10 -3.66 -17.00 3.94
C TYR A 10 -3.52 -15.57 3.38
N ASP A 11 -4.31 -15.21 2.37
CA ASP A 11 -4.28 -13.86 1.78
C ASP A 11 -4.67 -12.79 2.80
N LEU A 12 -5.68 -13.06 3.63
CA LEU A 12 -6.09 -12.20 4.73
C LEU A 12 -4.97 -12.05 5.76
N GLY A 13 -4.36 -13.16 6.18
CA GLY A 13 -3.23 -13.14 7.11
C GLY A 13 -2.05 -12.33 6.57
N LEU A 14 -1.72 -12.51 5.30
CA LEU A 14 -0.66 -11.74 4.63
C LEU A 14 -0.99 -10.25 4.57
N ALA A 15 -2.24 -9.89 4.24
CA ALA A 15 -2.68 -8.51 4.23
C ALA A 15 -2.61 -7.88 5.63
N VAL A 16 -3.09 -8.56 6.67
CA VAL A 16 -3.03 -8.08 8.07
C VAL A 16 -1.59 -7.89 8.53
N VAL A 17 -0.71 -8.88 8.30
CA VAL A 17 0.71 -8.79 8.66
C VAL A 17 1.37 -7.62 7.92
N THR A 18 1.09 -7.44 6.63
CA THR A 18 1.60 -6.32 5.83
C THR A 18 1.14 -4.98 6.39
N CYS A 19 -0.13 -4.88 6.80
CA CYS A 19 -0.67 -3.66 7.41
C CYS A 19 0.01 -3.35 8.75
N LEU A 20 0.19 -4.35 9.61
CA LEU A 20 0.81 -4.18 10.93
C LEU A 20 2.29 -3.82 10.82
N VAL A 21 3.05 -4.58 10.04
CA VAL A 21 4.50 -4.35 9.85
C VAL A 21 4.74 -3.01 9.17
N GLY A 22 3.96 -2.72 8.11
CA GLY A 22 4.02 -1.42 7.44
C GLY A 22 3.71 -0.29 8.41
N GLY A 23 2.53 -0.30 9.04
CA GLY A 23 2.10 0.76 9.95
C GLY A 23 3.10 0.99 11.08
N ALA A 24 3.64 -0.07 11.68
CA ALA A 24 4.68 0.01 12.69
C ALA A 24 5.98 0.63 12.15
N ALA A 25 6.38 0.29 10.92
CA ALA A 25 7.56 0.88 10.29
C ALA A 25 7.38 2.39 10.05
N ALA A 26 6.25 2.84 9.49
CA ALA A 26 6.00 4.27 9.27
C ALA A 26 5.88 5.07 10.56
N LEU A 27 5.19 4.55 11.57
CA LEU A 27 5.10 5.20 12.88
C LEU A 27 6.46 5.20 13.59
N GLY A 28 7.20 4.09 13.53
CA GLY A 28 8.52 3.97 14.12
C GLY A 28 9.52 4.95 13.50
N THR A 29 9.54 5.08 12.17
CA THR A 29 10.44 6.04 11.52
C THR A 29 10.04 7.49 11.81
N TRP A 30 8.74 7.80 11.88
CA TRP A 30 8.26 9.13 12.29
C TRP A 30 8.64 9.46 13.75
N LEU A 31 8.58 8.50 14.66
CA LEU A 31 8.96 8.71 16.07
C LEU A 31 10.48 8.91 16.27
N VAL A 32 11.29 8.29 15.42
CA VAL A 32 12.76 8.37 15.52
C VAL A 32 13.32 9.60 14.81
N ASP A 33 12.77 9.95 13.65
CA ASP A 33 13.31 10.98 12.76
C ASP A 33 12.17 11.64 11.95
N PRO A 34 11.34 12.49 12.59
CA PRO A 34 10.12 13.03 11.99
C PRO A 34 10.38 13.92 10.78
N ASP A 35 11.55 14.54 10.70
CA ASP A 35 11.93 15.49 9.63
C ASP A 35 13.01 14.94 8.69
N GLY A 36 13.51 13.72 8.92
CA GLY A 36 14.56 13.15 8.08
C GLY A 36 14.05 12.13 7.07
N ALA A 37 14.99 11.58 6.29
CA ALA A 37 14.67 10.73 5.15
C ALA A 37 13.99 9.41 5.56
N LEU A 38 14.17 8.96 6.79
CA LEU A 38 13.58 7.70 7.29
C LEU A 38 12.06 7.75 7.31
N VAL A 39 11.46 8.90 7.61
CA VAL A 39 9.99 9.03 7.60
C VAL A 39 9.43 8.91 6.19
N ILE A 40 10.14 9.45 5.19
CA ILE A 40 9.75 9.36 3.77
C ILE A 40 9.75 7.90 3.35
N VAL A 41 10.81 7.15 3.71
CA VAL A 41 10.90 5.73 3.42
C VAL A 41 9.76 4.96 4.09
N GLY A 42 9.55 5.18 5.39
CA GLY A 42 8.50 4.50 6.16
C GLY A 42 7.10 4.75 5.60
N ARG A 43 6.73 6.02 5.39
CA ARG A 43 5.41 6.36 4.84
C ARG A 43 5.21 5.83 3.41
N ASN A 44 6.26 5.85 2.58
CA ASN A 44 6.17 5.38 1.19
C ASN A 44 5.99 3.87 1.13
N ILE A 45 6.73 3.11 1.93
CA ILE A 45 6.55 1.66 2.05
C ILE A 45 5.09 1.34 2.42
N VAL A 46 4.54 2.04 3.41
CA VAL A 46 3.16 1.83 3.86
C VAL A 46 2.15 2.19 2.79
N GLY A 47 2.23 3.40 2.24
CA GLY A 47 1.27 3.86 1.25
C GLY A 47 1.32 3.02 -0.03
N PHE A 48 2.49 2.58 -0.47
CA PHE A 48 2.61 1.70 -1.63
C PHE A 48 2.06 0.30 -1.37
N ALA A 49 2.37 -0.30 -0.23
CA ALA A 49 1.80 -1.58 0.15
C ALA A 49 0.27 -1.51 0.20
N ALA A 50 -0.29 -0.44 0.79
CA ALA A 50 -1.71 -0.19 0.83
C ALA A 50 -2.34 -0.05 -0.57
N VAL A 51 -1.73 0.77 -1.44
CA VAL A 51 -2.22 0.95 -2.82
C VAL A 51 -2.19 -0.36 -3.59
N VAL A 52 -1.12 -1.16 -3.49
CA VAL A 52 -1.06 -2.49 -4.13
C VAL A 52 -2.15 -3.39 -3.60
N LEU A 53 -2.36 -3.44 -2.29
CA LEU A 53 -3.40 -4.29 -1.68
C LEU A 53 -4.81 -3.87 -2.13
N ILE A 54 -5.07 -2.58 -2.29
CA ILE A 54 -6.35 -2.06 -2.80
C ILE A 54 -6.48 -2.39 -4.30
N LEU A 55 -5.49 -2.06 -5.11
CA LEU A 55 -5.52 -2.29 -6.56
C LEU A 55 -5.59 -3.78 -6.89
N ALA A 56 -4.92 -4.64 -6.14
CA ALA A 56 -4.98 -6.09 -6.33
C ALA A 56 -6.41 -6.62 -6.22
N ARG A 57 -7.25 -5.93 -5.44
CA ARG A 57 -8.68 -6.24 -5.31
C ARG A 57 -9.56 -5.67 -6.40
N LEU A 58 -9.06 -4.74 -7.22
CA LEU A 58 -9.81 -4.14 -8.32
C LEU A 58 -9.41 -4.78 -9.64
N VAL A 59 -8.10 -4.79 -9.92
CA VAL A 59 -7.51 -5.16 -11.22
C VAL A 59 -6.71 -6.46 -11.19
N GLY A 60 -6.58 -7.11 -10.03
CA GLY A 60 -5.82 -8.35 -9.86
C GLY A 60 -4.36 -8.14 -9.46
N VAL A 61 -3.75 -9.21 -8.93
CA VAL A 61 -2.41 -9.18 -8.29
C VAL A 61 -1.25 -8.89 -9.24
N VAL A 62 -1.44 -9.10 -10.55
CA VAL A 62 -0.41 -8.83 -11.58
C VAL A 62 -0.46 -7.38 -12.04
N ALA A 63 -1.66 -6.84 -12.28
CA ALA A 63 -1.83 -5.48 -12.79
C ALA A 63 -1.55 -4.42 -11.70
N ALA A 64 -1.89 -4.71 -10.45
CA ALA A 64 -1.71 -3.78 -9.33
C ALA A 64 -0.27 -3.23 -9.16
N PRO A 65 0.78 -4.07 -9.07
CA PRO A 65 2.15 -3.57 -8.96
C PRO A 65 2.62 -2.83 -10.23
N ALA A 66 2.14 -3.21 -11.42
CA ALA A 66 2.50 -2.54 -12.67
C ALA A 66 1.93 -1.11 -12.75
N ILE A 67 0.68 -0.91 -12.30
CA ILE A 67 0.06 0.42 -12.20
C ILE A 67 0.84 1.27 -11.20
N LEU A 68 1.18 0.72 -10.03
CA LEU A 68 1.95 1.45 -9.03
C LEU A 68 3.33 1.85 -9.58
N ALA A 69 4.05 0.93 -10.23
CA ALA A 69 5.35 1.23 -10.82
C ALA A 69 5.28 2.37 -11.84
N THR A 70 4.26 2.36 -12.71
CA THR A 70 4.02 3.43 -13.68
C THR A 70 3.79 4.77 -12.98
N TYR A 71 2.99 4.79 -11.92
CA TYR A 71 2.74 5.98 -11.12
C TYR A 71 4.03 6.54 -10.49
N LEU A 72 4.92 5.68 -9.97
CA LEU A 72 6.20 6.12 -9.42
C LEU A 72 7.11 6.75 -10.47
N VAL A 73 7.13 6.19 -11.68
CA VAL A 73 7.86 6.78 -12.81
C VAL A 73 7.30 8.16 -13.14
N LEU A 74 5.97 8.32 -13.18
CA LEU A 74 5.35 9.62 -13.42
C LEU A 74 5.69 10.64 -12.33
N CYS A 75 5.66 10.25 -11.05
CA CYS A 75 6.08 11.13 -9.95
C CYS A 75 7.55 11.53 -10.06
N ALA A 76 8.43 10.60 -10.45
CA ALA A 76 9.85 10.88 -10.64
C ALA A 76 10.10 11.83 -11.83
N VAL A 77 9.39 11.65 -12.93
CA VAL A 77 9.51 12.48 -14.15
C VAL A 77 8.88 13.86 -13.97
N ALA A 78 7.73 13.94 -13.29
CA ALA A 78 7.03 15.21 -13.07
C ALA A 78 7.81 16.16 -12.15
N GLY A 79 8.79 15.64 -11.40
CA GLY A 79 9.52 16.39 -10.39
C GLY A 79 8.64 16.67 -9.18
N GLY A 80 9.04 16.23 -8.00
CA GLY A 80 8.49 16.79 -6.77
C GLY A 80 8.78 18.28 -6.77
N SER A 81 7.75 19.14 -6.71
CA SER A 81 7.98 20.57 -6.55
C SER A 81 8.86 20.76 -5.33
N ARG A 82 9.97 21.48 -5.49
CA ARG A 82 10.83 21.88 -4.37
C ARG A 82 10.12 22.82 -3.39
N ASP A 83 8.94 23.30 -3.77
CA ASP A 83 8.10 24.19 -2.98
C ASP A 83 7.20 23.37 -2.03
N ASP A 84 7.06 23.88 -0.81
CA ASP A 84 6.75 23.14 0.42
C ASP A 84 5.47 22.28 0.45
N HIS A 85 4.56 22.41 -0.52
CA HIS A 85 3.33 21.62 -0.59
C HIS A 85 2.95 21.29 -2.03
N GLY A 86 3.71 20.37 -2.65
CA GLY A 86 3.29 19.73 -3.88
C GLY A 86 1.87 19.17 -3.77
N PRO A 87 1.13 19.04 -4.88
CA PRO A 87 -0.25 18.56 -4.84
C PRO A 87 -0.32 17.16 -4.21
N LEU A 88 -1.43 16.85 -3.52
CA LEU A 88 -1.59 15.63 -2.71
C LEU A 88 -1.33 14.31 -3.45
N TRP A 89 -1.51 14.30 -4.78
CA TRP A 89 -1.16 13.17 -5.64
C TRP A 89 0.35 12.91 -5.74
N SER A 90 1.20 13.85 -5.31
CA SER A 90 2.66 13.78 -5.31
C SER A 90 3.25 13.43 -3.92
N TRP A 91 2.42 12.94 -3.00
CA TRP A 91 2.85 12.44 -1.68
C TRP A 91 4.06 11.49 -1.66
N PRO A 92 4.38 10.68 -2.72
CA PRO A 92 5.59 9.88 -2.75
C PRO A 92 6.88 10.70 -2.66
N VAL A 93 6.84 11.94 -3.15
CA VAL A 93 7.99 12.85 -3.28
C VAL A 93 7.84 14.13 -2.44
N SER A 94 6.82 14.23 -1.58
CA SER A 94 6.66 15.38 -0.67
C SER A 94 7.76 15.42 0.40
N GLN A 95 7.90 16.52 1.12
CA GLN A 95 8.93 16.65 2.17
C GLN A 95 8.65 15.73 3.37
N SER A 96 9.69 15.35 4.12
CA SER A 96 9.63 14.45 5.29
C SER A 96 8.63 14.90 6.35
N GLY A 97 8.58 16.20 6.67
CA GLY A 97 7.68 16.77 7.67
C GLY A 97 6.19 16.86 7.27
N ASP A 98 5.81 16.40 6.08
CA ASP A 98 4.42 16.43 5.60
C ASP A 98 3.56 15.37 6.31
N VAL A 99 2.91 15.80 7.39
CA VAL A 99 1.97 14.97 8.18
C VAL A 99 0.79 14.49 7.33
N ALA A 100 0.35 15.28 6.34
CA ALA A 100 -0.77 14.87 5.49
C ALA A 100 -0.39 13.63 4.67
N ALA A 101 0.84 13.57 4.13
CA ALA A 101 1.35 12.39 3.42
C ALA A 101 1.40 11.14 4.32
N LEU A 102 1.80 11.28 5.59
CA LEU A 102 1.78 10.17 6.54
C LEU A 102 0.35 9.69 6.86
N VAL A 103 -0.58 10.63 7.10
CA VAL A 103 -1.99 10.31 7.37
C VAL A 103 -2.65 9.63 6.17
N ILE A 104 -2.35 10.06 4.95
CA ILE A 104 -2.82 9.41 3.72
C ILE A 104 -2.30 7.98 3.65
N ALA A 105 -1.00 7.75 3.86
CA ALA A 105 -0.41 6.43 3.81
C ALA A 105 -1.05 5.47 4.83
N LEU A 106 -1.23 5.92 6.08
CA LEU A 106 -1.87 5.13 7.13
C LEU A 106 -3.36 4.91 6.85
N GLY A 107 -4.07 5.94 6.37
CA GLY A 107 -5.49 5.84 6.00
C GLY A 107 -5.73 4.84 4.87
N LEU A 108 -4.90 4.87 3.83
CA LEU A 108 -4.93 3.88 2.75
C LEU A 108 -4.69 2.47 3.28
N MET A 109 -3.79 2.29 4.26
CA MET A 109 -3.53 0.99 4.86
C MET A 109 -4.73 0.46 5.64
N VAL A 110 -5.43 1.31 6.40
CA VAL A 110 -6.68 0.95 7.08
C VAL A 110 -7.75 0.55 6.06
N ILE A 111 -7.91 1.31 4.98
CA ILE A 111 -8.85 0.99 3.89
C ILE A 111 -8.51 -0.38 3.28
N ALA A 112 -7.23 -0.65 3.01
CA ALA A 112 -6.78 -1.94 2.50
C ALA A 112 -7.18 -3.07 3.46
N ALA A 113 -6.88 -2.95 4.76
CA ALA A 113 -7.25 -3.95 5.76
C ALA A 113 -8.77 -4.20 5.79
N ILE A 114 -9.58 -3.15 5.80
CA ILE A 114 -11.04 -3.25 5.81
C ILE A 114 -11.54 -4.00 4.56
N LEU A 115 -11.04 -3.65 3.37
CA LEU A 115 -11.42 -4.32 2.13
C LEU A 115 -11.05 -5.81 2.14
N TRP A 116 -9.91 -6.15 2.74
CA TRP A 116 -9.45 -7.53 2.84
C TRP A 116 -10.27 -8.36 3.83
N VAL A 117 -10.69 -7.77 4.95
CA VAL A 117 -11.59 -8.39 5.94
C VAL A 117 -13.04 -8.51 5.42
N ALA A 118 -13.55 -7.46 4.78
CA ALA A 118 -14.96 -7.37 4.41
C ALA A 118 -15.33 -8.16 3.15
N SER A 119 -14.36 -8.55 2.32
CA SER A 119 -14.66 -9.20 1.04
C SER A 119 -14.48 -10.72 1.11
N PRO A 120 -15.48 -11.51 0.66
CA PRO A 120 -15.32 -12.96 0.53
C PRO A 120 -14.24 -13.32 -0.51
N PRO A 121 -13.71 -14.56 -0.49
CA PRO A 121 -12.73 -15.02 -1.47
C PRO A 121 -13.24 -14.80 -2.90
N ARG A 122 -12.47 -14.10 -3.74
CA ARG A 122 -12.73 -14.06 -5.18
C ARG A 122 -12.68 -15.51 -5.70
N ARG A 123 -13.71 -15.91 -6.47
CA ARG A 123 -13.77 -17.21 -7.17
C ARG A 123 -12.70 -17.38 -8.26
N GLU A 124 -11.74 -16.46 -8.35
CA GLU A 124 -10.69 -16.40 -9.37
C GLU A 124 -9.55 -17.39 -9.16
N TYR A 125 -9.57 -18.19 -8.09
CA TYR A 125 -8.88 -19.48 -8.10
C TYR A 125 -9.65 -20.42 -9.02
N GLY A 126 -9.60 -20.11 -10.32
CA GLY A 126 -9.98 -21.02 -11.37
C GLY A 126 -9.31 -22.34 -11.06
N VAL A 127 -10.12 -23.37 -10.91
CA VAL A 127 -9.68 -24.75 -11.07
C VAL A 127 -8.94 -24.76 -12.40
N LEU A 128 -7.60 -24.73 -12.37
CA LEU A 128 -6.86 -25.25 -13.51
C LEU A 128 -7.34 -26.70 -13.63
N PRO A 129 -7.93 -27.10 -14.77
CA PRO A 129 -8.22 -28.50 -14.97
C PRO A 129 -6.86 -29.22 -14.90
N ILE A 130 -6.65 -29.96 -13.82
CA ILE A 130 -5.59 -30.94 -13.75
C ILE A 130 -6.10 -32.05 -14.67
N SER A 131 -5.71 -31.96 -15.95
CA SER A 131 -5.79 -33.04 -16.93
C SER A 131 -4.79 -34.12 -16.60
#